data_AF-A0A7S1NUZ4-F1
#
_entry.id   AF-A0A7S1NUZ4-F1
#
_cell.length_a   1.000
_cell.length_b   1.000
_cell.length_c   1.000
_cell.angle_alpha   90.00
_cell.angle_beta   90.00
_cell.angle_gamma   90.00
#
_symmetry.space_group_name_H-M   'P 1'
#
loop_
_entity.id
_entity.type
_entity.pdbx_description
1 polymer ?
#
loop_
_entity_poly.entity_id
_entity_poly.type
_entity_poly.pdbx_seq_one_letter_code
_entity_poly.pdbx_strand_id
1 'polypeptide(L)'
;MYPHRIRLQLEAALGHPNALVGSNVVRIPENSTHRYTDWANSLTEEQLYLDRFKEVTLLMPTWFIKKDDFLASGMFQEQPCEDLLFLYAHVSRGGKLFKVPEPLTVYRYHEQALTQRKSGFGAIPRKLLLKHRTAAFEKQVLPGWGRFSIWSCGRDGKEFFKNTCPETQQKVVCFADVDPAKVGKDYFHVPLQLRVPIVHVMEVVPPVIILVASNRDNGFQEKFAQWRAKWPDAQEGVDYWHFC
;
A
#
# COMPACT_ATOMS: atom_id res chain seq x y z
N MET A 1 17.96 -11.90 -16.97
CA MET A 1 16.63 -11.74 -17.61
C MET A 1 16.36 -13.00 -18.41
N TYR A 2 15.14 -13.51 -18.42
CA TYR A 2 14.82 -14.70 -19.20
C TYR A 2 14.65 -14.34 -20.68
N PRO A 3 15.05 -15.21 -21.64
CA PRO A 3 15.07 -14.86 -23.07
C PRO A 3 13.72 -14.44 -23.64
N HIS A 4 12.62 -14.96 -23.09
CA HIS A 4 11.26 -14.71 -23.57
C HIS A 4 10.58 -13.51 -22.90
N ARG A 5 11.27 -12.75 -22.03
CA ARG A 5 10.67 -11.60 -21.31
C ARG A 5 10.00 -10.59 -22.26
N ILE A 6 10.76 -10.09 -23.23
CA ILE A 6 10.29 -9.04 -24.13
C ILE A 6 9.07 -9.51 -24.93
N ARG A 7 9.11 -10.75 -25.43
CA ARG A 7 8.00 -11.33 -26.20
C ARG A 7 6.72 -11.38 -25.37
N LEU A 8 6.75 -12.00 -24.18
CA LEU A 8 5.55 -12.17 -23.36
C LEU A 8 5.02 -10.86 -22.78
N GLN A 9 5.90 -9.92 -22.40
CA GLN A 9 5.44 -8.61 -21.92
C GLN A 9 4.91 -7.73 -23.04
N LEU A 10 5.43 -7.86 -24.26
CA LEU A 10 4.86 -7.20 -25.44
C LEU A 10 3.48 -7.77 -25.79
N GLU A 11 3.34 -9.10 -25.81
CA GLU A 11 2.03 -9.77 -26.02
C GLU A 11 1.00 -9.27 -24.98
N ALA A 12 1.38 -9.21 -23.71
CA ALA A 12 0.55 -8.66 -22.64
C ALA A 12 0.24 -7.16 -22.86
N ALA A 13 1.22 -6.33 -23.21
CA ALA A 13 1.00 -4.91 -23.44
C ALA A 13 0.08 -4.63 -24.64
N LEU A 14 0.11 -5.48 -25.67
CA LEU A 14 -0.81 -5.42 -26.80
C LEU A 14 -2.24 -5.80 -26.41
N GLY A 15 -2.40 -6.78 -25.50
CA GLY A 15 -3.69 -7.15 -24.92
C GLY A 15 -4.24 -6.15 -23.88
N HIS A 16 -3.36 -5.35 -23.28
CA HIS A 16 -3.68 -4.36 -22.25
C HIS A 16 -3.06 -2.99 -22.59
N PRO A 17 -3.63 -2.24 -23.56
CA PRO A 17 -2.94 -1.11 -24.22
C PRO A 17 -2.54 0.08 -23.34
N ASN A 18 -3.13 0.21 -22.16
CA ASN A 18 -2.85 1.29 -21.19
C ASN A 18 -2.27 0.75 -19.86
N ALA A 19 -1.77 -0.49 -19.85
CA ALA A 19 -1.25 -1.10 -18.65
C ALA A 19 0.27 -0.85 -18.46
N LEU A 20 0.65 -0.62 -17.23
CA LEU A 20 1.98 -0.94 -16.73
C LEU A 20 2.06 -2.46 -16.55
N VAL A 21 2.86 -3.12 -17.39
CA VAL A 21 3.02 -4.58 -17.37
C VAL A 21 4.23 -4.95 -16.53
N GLY A 22 4.06 -5.82 -15.54
CA GLY A 22 5.15 -6.46 -14.80
C GLY A 22 5.20 -7.97 -15.05
N SER A 23 5.95 -8.68 -14.21
CA SER A 23 6.05 -10.14 -14.24
C SER A 23 6.37 -10.68 -12.84
N ASN A 24 6.29 -11.99 -12.67
CA ASN A 24 6.92 -12.63 -11.51
C ASN A 24 8.46 -12.52 -11.63
N VAL A 25 9.15 -12.74 -10.51
CA VAL A 25 10.62 -12.70 -10.43
C VAL A 25 11.19 -13.93 -9.74
N VAL A 26 12.46 -14.20 -10.01
CA VAL A 26 13.31 -15.10 -9.19
C VAL A 26 14.38 -14.26 -8.51
N ARG A 27 14.63 -14.51 -7.23
CA ARG A 27 15.71 -13.86 -6.47
C ARG A 27 17.02 -14.62 -6.63
N ILE A 28 18.12 -13.87 -6.68
CA ILE A 28 19.47 -14.43 -6.49
C ILE A 28 20.16 -13.61 -5.41
N PRO A 29 20.62 -14.22 -4.30
CA PRO A 29 20.37 -15.61 -3.88
C PRO A 29 18.88 -15.97 -3.70
N GLU A 30 18.53 -17.25 -3.86
CA GLU A 30 17.13 -17.73 -3.89
C GLU A 30 16.35 -17.44 -2.60
N ASN A 31 17.05 -17.41 -1.46
CA ASN A 31 16.45 -17.15 -0.14
C ASN A 31 16.46 -15.66 0.27
N SER A 32 16.94 -14.77 -0.59
CA SER A 32 16.95 -13.33 -0.29
C SER A 32 15.54 -12.77 -0.28
N THR A 33 15.05 -12.38 0.89
CA THR A 33 13.69 -11.80 1.07
C THR A 33 12.56 -12.70 0.55
N HIS A 34 12.61 -14.02 0.82
CA HIS A 34 11.64 -15.00 0.31
C HIS A 34 10.18 -14.58 0.52
N ARG A 35 9.78 -14.19 1.74
CA ARG A 35 8.40 -13.74 2.05
C ARG A 35 7.91 -12.61 1.15
N TYR A 36 8.78 -11.66 0.82
CA TYR A 36 8.44 -10.54 -0.05
C TYR A 36 8.30 -10.98 -1.51
N THR A 37 9.16 -11.89 -1.95
CA THR A 37 9.12 -12.44 -3.29
C THR A 37 7.89 -13.31 -3.50
N ASP A 38 7.55 -14.15 -2.52
CA ASP A 38 6.35 -14.98 -2.51
C ASP A 38 5.09 -14.13 -2.56
N TRP A 39 5.01 -13.09 -1.72
CA TRP A 39 3.92 -12.12 -1.74
C TRP A 39 3.80 -11.43 -3.11
N ALA A 40 4.88 -10.86 -3.64
CA ALA A 40 4.83 -10.13 -4.92
C ALA A 40 4.42 -11.05 -6.09
N ASN A 41 4.92 -12.29 -6.10
CA ASN A 41 4.60 -13.28 -7.12
C ASN A 41 3.16 -13.82 -6.98
N SER A 42 2.58 -13.87 -5.77
CA SER A 42 1.24 -14.40 -5.53
C SER A 42 0.10 -13.40 -5.80
N LEU A 43 0.39 -12.10 -5.92
CA LEU A 43 -0.65 -11.08 -6.14
C LEU A 43 -1.52 -11.40 -7.36
N THR A 44 -2.84 -11.43 -7.18
CA THR A 44 -3.83 -11.44 -8.27
C THR A 44 -3.92 -10.06 -8.92
N GLU A 45 -4.60 -9.96 -10.07
CA GLU A 45 -4.84 -8.66 -10.73
C GLU A 45 -5.55 -7.66 -9.82
N GLU A 46 -6.57 -8.10 -9.07
CA GLU A 46 -7.27 -7.26 -8.10
C GLU A 46 -6.34 -6.79 -6.98
N GLN A 47 -5.51 -7.69 -6.44
CA GLN A 47 -4.56 -7.36 -5.39
C GLN A 47 -3.47 -6.39 -5.87
N LEU A 48 -3.14 -6.33 -7.16
CA LEU A 48 -2.24 -5.28 -7.67
C LEU A 48 -2.76 -3.88 -7.35
N TYR A 49 -4.08 -3.70 -7.32
CA TYR A 49 -4.71 -2.45 -6.95
C TYR A 49 -4.92 -2.36 -5.43
N LEU A 50 -5.49 -3.38 -4.78
CA LEU A 50 -5.79 -3.31 -3.35
C LEU A 50 -4.53 -3.12 -2.50
N ASP A 51 -3.44 -3.82 -2.85
CA ASP A 51 -2.19 -3.81 -2.08
C ASP A 51 -1.25 -2.64 -2.45
N ARG A 52 -1.63 -1.77 -3.39
CA ARG A 52 -0.75 -0.67 -3.86
C ARG A 52 -0.36 0.32 -2.77
N PHE A 53 -1.11 0.35 -1.67
CA PHE A 53 -0.80 1.18 -0.49
C PHE A 53 0.00 0.44 0.58
N LYS A 54 0.14 -0.90 0.46
CA LYS A 54 1.00 -1.72 1.32
C LYS A 54 2.44 -1.69 0.82
N GLU A 55 2.65 -1.88 -0.48
CA GLU A 55 3.97 -1.89 -1.14
C GLU A 55 3.81 -1.64 -2.66
N VAL A 56 4.93 -1.49 -3.38
CA VAL A 56 4.92 -1.47 -4.86
C VAL A 56 4.52 -2.86 -5.38
N THR A 57 3.34 -2.98 -5.98
CA THR A 57 2.73 -4.28 -6.36
C THR A 57 3.24 -4.88 -7.67
N LEU A 58 3.82 -4.05 -8.54
CA LEU A 58 4.61 -4.50 -9.69
C LEU A 58 6.06 -4.11 -9.47
N LEU A 59 6.95 -5.09 -9.32
CA LEU A 59 8.36 -4.79 -9.03
C LEU A 59 9.00 -4.04 -10.21
N MET A 60 9.58 -2.87 -9.96
CA MET A 60 10.17 -2.00 -10.99
C MET A 60 11.08 -2.69 -12.01
N PRO A 61 12.00 -3.63 -11.66
CA PRO A 61 12.85 -4.28 -12.67
C PRO A 61 12.08 -5.15 -13.69
N THR A 62 10.77 -5.34 -13.48
CA THR A 62 9.89 -6.06 -14.40
C THR A 62 9.15 -5.15 -15.37
N TRP A 63 9.11 -3.83 -15.16
CA TRP A 63 8.20 -2.95 -15.89
C TRP A 63 8.42 -2.93 -17.40
N PHE A 64 7.30 -3.00 -18.12
CA PHE A 64 7.16 -2.85 -19.55
C PHE A 64 5.94 -1.94 -19.78
N ILE A 65 6.14 -0.82 -20.48
CA ILE A 65 5.13 0.22 -20.61
C ILE A 65 5.29 0.95 -21.95
N LYS A 66 4.17 1.38 -22.54
CA LYS A 66 4.17 2.22 -23.73
C LYS A 66 4.86 3.56 -23.44
N LYS A 67 5.66 4.06 -24.37
CA LYS A 67 6.38 5.34 -24.23
C LYS A 67 5.45 6.50 -23.87
N ASP A 68 4.32 6.62 -24.56
CA ASP A 68 3.37 7.71 -24.34
C ASP A 68 2.80 7.67 -22.92
N ASP A 69 2.47 6.47 -22.42
CA ASP A 69 2.04 6.30 -21.04
C ASP A 69 3.14 6.67 -20.06
N PHE A 70 4.38 6.23 -20.28
CA PHE A 70 5.50 6.57 -19.42
C PHE A 70 5.66 8.10 -19.27
N LEU A 71 5.64 8.82 -20.40
CA LEU A 71 5.70 10.29 -20.44
C LEU A 71 4.48 10.92 -19.73
N ALA A 72 3.27 10.41 -19.97
CA ALA A 72 2.05 10.92 -19.36
C ALA A 72 1.98 10.72 -17.84
N SER A 73 2.72 9.76 -17.25
CA SER A 73 2.85 9.63 -15.79
C SER A 73 3.88 10.58 -15.17
N GLY A 74 4.54 11.44 -15.95
CA GLY A 74 5.51 12.41 -15.45
C GLY A 74 6.94 11.87 -15.33
N MET A 75 7.24 10.73 -15.98
CA MET A 75 8.56 10.09 -16.01
C MET A 75 9.11 9.78 -14.60
N PHE A 76 10.36 9.31 -14.51
CA PHE A 76 11.05 9.22 -13.24
C PHE A 76 11.58 10.58 -12.80
N GLN A 77 11.59 10.77 -11.49
CA GLN A 77 12.09 11.96 -10.82
C GLN A 77 13.25 11.49 -9.93
N GLU A 78 14.36 12.22 -9.91
CA GLU A 78 15.53 11.88 -9.08
C GLU A 78 15.24 12.13 -7.59
N GLN A 79 14.45 11.24 -6.99
CA GLN A 79 14.06 11.29 -5.58
C GLN A 79 13.84 9.88 -5.03
N PRO A 80 13.91 9.68 -3.70
CA PRO A 80 13.61 8.39 -3.11
C PRO A 80 12.18 7.91 -3.44
N CYS A 81 12.00 6.61 -3.57
CA CYS A 81 10.70 5.97 -3.86
C CYS A 81 10.11 6.37 -5.23
N GLU A 82 10.95 6.67 -6.22
CA GLU A 82 10.51 7.05 -7.57
C GLU A 82 9.56 6.04 -8.22
N ASP A 83 9.76 4.75 -7.96
CA ASP A 83 8.93 3.65 -8.43
C ASP A 83 7.53 3.67 -7.81
N LEU A 84 7.44 3.83 -6.49
CA LEU A 84 6.16 3.98 -5.79
C LEU A 84 5.39 5.20 -6.29
N LEU A 85 6.08 6.33 -6.47
CA LEU A 85 5.48 7.57 -6.94
C LEU A 85 5.00 7.45 -8.39
N PHE A 86 5.79 6.83 -9.26
CA PHE A 86 5.40 6.56 -10.64
C PHE A 86 4.18 5.65 -10.71
N LEU A 87 4.14 4.56 -9.92
CA LEU A 87 2.98 3.66 -9.86
C LEU A 87 1.70 4.42 -9.51
N TYR A 88 1.75 5.30 -8.50
CA TYR A 88 0.62 6.13 -8.13
C TYR A 88 0.23 7.14 -9.21
N ALA A 89 1.20 7.78 -9.86
CA ALA A 89 0.92 8.69 -10.97
C ALA A 89 0.24 7.96 -12.14
N HIS A 90 0.73 6.76 -12.48
CA HIS A 90 0.15 5.90 -13.52
C HIS A 90 -1.30 5.51 -13.22
N VAL A 91 -1.58 5.02 -12.01
CA VAL A 91 -2.94 4.62 -11.61
C VAL A 91 -3.88 5.82 -11.51
N SER A 92 -3.40 6.96 -10.97
CA SER A 92 -4.24 8.16 -10.77
C SER A 92 -4.78 8.76 -12.07
N ARG A 93 -4.13 8.49 -13.21
CA ARG A 93 -4.60 8.90 -14.55
C ARG A 93 -5.39 7.82 -15.29
N GLY A 94 -5.81 6.75 -14.60
CA GLY A 94 -6.57 5.65 -15.19
C GLY A 94 -5.73 4.58 -15.87
N GLY A 95 -4.40 4.63 -15.72
CA GLY A 95 -3.51 3.55 -16.14
C GLY A 95 -3.82 2.24 -15.42
N LYS A 96 -3.64 1.12 -16.12
CA LYS A 96 -3.97 -0.22 -15.61
C LYS A 96 -2.70 -0.94 -15.15
N LEU A 97 -2.87 -1.92 -14.27
CA LEU A 97 -1.80 -2.79 -13.82
C LEU A 97 -2.06 -4.19 -14.37
N PHE A 98 -1.04 -4.82 -14.93
CA PHE A 98 -1.11 -6.20 -15.37
C PHE A 98 0.19 -6.93 -15.04
N LYS A 99 0.10 -8.21 -14.67
CA LYS A 99 1.28 -9.03 -14.31
C LYS A 99 1.27 -10.31 -15.11
N VAL A 100 2.31 -10.54 -15.89
CA VAL A 100 2.53 -11.84 -16.54
C VAL A 100 2.88 -12.86 -15.44
N PRO A 101 2.14 -13.98 -15.29
CA PRO A 101 2.33 -14.95 -14.21
C PRO A 101 3.54 -15.88 -14.44
N GLU A 102 4.58 -15.38 -15.11
CA GLU A 102 5.83 -16.10 -15.38
C GLU A 102 7.03 -15.35 -14.78
N PRO A 103 8.03 -16.07 -14.25
CA PRO A 103 9.25 -15.46 -13.74
C PRO A 103 10.15 -14.98 -14.90
N LEU A 104 9.95 -13.75 -15.36
CA LEU A 104 10.67 -13.21 -16.54
C LEU A 104 11.94 -12.42 -16.19
N THR A 105 12.10 -12.07 -14.92
CA THR A 105 13.23 -11.27 -14.43
C THR A 105 13.91 -11.95 -13.24
N VAL A 106 15.24 -12.02 -13.32
CA VAL A 106 16.09 -12.37 -12.18
C VAL A 106 16.35 -11.08 -11.39
N TYR A 107 15.75 -10.95 -10.22
CA TYR A 107 15.90 -9.78 -9.36
C TYR A 107 17.01 -10.03 -8.34
N ARG A 108 18.25 -9.69 -8.72
CA ARG A 108 19.43 -9.87 -7.88
C ARG A 108 19.32 -9.03 -6.60
N TYR A 109 19.48 -9.69 -5.47
CA TYR A 109 19.62 -9.06 -4.17
C TYR A 109 21.05 -8.56 -3.99
N HIS A 110 21.19 -7.40 -3.35
CA HIS A 110 22.48 -6.85 -2.96
C HIS A 110 22.34 -6.21 -1.58
N GLU A 111 23.24 -6.55 -0.64
CA GLU A 111 23.15 -6.08 0.75
C GLU A 111 23.28 -4.56 0.87
N GLN A 112 23.98 -3.92 -0.06
CA GLN A 112 24.15 -2.47 -0.07
C GLN A 112 23.00 -1.71 -0.78
N ALA A 113 21.98 -2.41 -1.29
CA ALA A 113 20.83 -1.77 -1.92
C ALA A 113 20.16 -0.79 -0.96
N LEU A 114 19.75 0.39 -1.45
CA LEU A 114 19.16 1.45 -0.62
C LEU A 114 17.93 0.98 0.15
N THR A 115 17.15 0.05 -0.42
CA THR A 115 15.97 -0.56 0.19
C THR A 115 16.30 -1.51 1.36
N GLN A 116 17.53 -2.04 1.43
CA GLN A 116 17.97 -2.94 2.50
C GLN A 116 18.67 -2.20 3.65
N ARG A 117 19.06 -0.95 3.43
CA ARG A 117 19.66 -0.12 4.48
C ARG A 117 18.60 0.23 5.52
N LYS A 118 18.69 -0.40 6.70
CA LYS A 118 17.77 -0.18 7.82
C LYS A 118 18.02 1.15 8.55
N SER A 119 19.21 1.73 8.42
CA SER A 119 19.62 3.00 9.03
C SER A 119 20.84 3.59 8.31
N GLY A 120 21.14 4.87 8.57
CA GLY A 120 22.31 5.57 8.02
C GLY A 120 22.03 6.41 6.76
N PHE A 121 23.08 7.04 6.22
CA PHE A 121 23.00 7.90 5.04
C PHE A 121 22.52 7.10 3.80
N GLY A 122 21.42 7.55 3.19
CA GLY A 122 20.79 6.91 2.04
C GLY A 122 19.73 5.84 2.35
N ALA A 123 19.46 5.51 3.61
CA ALA A 123 18.32 4.63 3.95
C ALA A 123 16.99 5.34 3.68
N ILE A 124 16.03 4.66 3.04
CA ILE A 124 14.69 5.21 2.80
C ILE A 124 13.93 5.22 4.14
N PRO A 125 13.59 6.40 4.70
CA PRO A 125 12.93 6.44 6.00
C PRO A 125 11.51 5.88 5.89
N ARG A 126 11.11 5.03 6.84
CA ARG A 126 9.74 4.49 6.87
C ARG A 126 8.66 5.57 6.90
N LYS A 127 8.94 6.70 7.56
CA LYS A 127 8.04 7.86 7.57
C LYS A 127 7.86 8.49 6.19
N LEU A 128 8.89 8.44 5.34
CA LEU A 128 8.80 8.95 3.97
C LEU A 128 7.88 8.06 3.12
N LEU A 129 8.05 6.74 3.19
CA LEU A 129 7.14 5.78 2.54
C LEU A 129 5.69 5.96 3.02
N LEU A 130 5.49 6.05 4.34
CA LEU A 130 4.17 6.28 4.91
C LEU A 130 3.56 7.60 4.42
N LYS A 131 4.35 8.67 4.34
CA LYS A 131 3.90 9.97 3.83
C LYS A 131 3.45 9.87 2.36
N HIS A 132 4.25 9.25 1.50
CA HIS A 132 3.89 9.08 0.09
C HIS A 132 2.64 8.23 -0.11
N ARG A 133 2.53 7.09 0.62
CA ARG A 133 1.33 6.24 0.61
C ARG A 133 0.10 7.00 1.12
N THR A 134 0.25 7.78 2.18
CA THR A 134 -0.85 8.57 2.78
C THR A 134 -1.36 9.60 1.79
N ALA A 135 -0.46 10.36 1.17
CA ALA A 135 -0.83 11.36 0.17
C ALA A 135 -1.55 10.74 -1.04
N ALA A 136 -1.07 9.59 -1.52
CA ALA A 136 -1.73 8.86 -2.60
C ALA A 136 -3.11 8.34 -2.20
N PHE A 137 -3.24 7.78 -1.00
CA PHE A 137 -4.52 7.28 -0.47
C PHE A 137 -5.54 8.40 -0.24
N GLU A 138 -5.08 9.51 0.33
CA GLU A 138 -5.89 10.72 0.51
C GLU A 138 -6.41 11.27 -0.80
N LYS A 139 -5.60 11.24 -1.87
CA LYS A 139 -6.03 11.70 -3.20
C LYS A 139 -6.94 10.71 -3.92
N GLN A 140 -6.68 9.41 -3.79
CA GLN A 140 -7.33 8.38 -4.61
C GLN A 140 -8.56 7.74 -3.97
N VAL A 141 -8.66 7.71 -2.64
CA VAL A 141 -9.69 6.95 -1.90
C VAL A 141 -10.56 7.85 -1.03
N LEU A 142 -9.94 8.70 -0.21
CA LEU A 142 -10.65 9.52 0.78
C LEU A 142 -11.64 10.57 0.24
N PRO A 143 -11.61 11.02 -1.04
CA PRO A 143 -12.66 11.89 -1.56
C PRO A 143 -14.02 11.20 -1.58
N GLY A 144 -14.06 9.87 -1.76
CA GLY A 144 -15.30 9.09 -1.76
C GLY A 144 -15.89 8.85 -0.37
N TRP A 145 -15.16 9.14 0.70
CA TRP A 145 -15.60 8.91 2.08
C TRP A 145 -15.93 10.23 2.78
N GLY A 146 -17.16 10.35 3.27
CA GLY A 146 -17.59 11.50 4.07
C GLY A 146 -17.03 11.47 5.49
N ARG A 147 -16.97 10.26 6.08
CA ARG A 147 -16.38 9.98 7.40
C ARG A 147 -15.78 8.59 7.38
N PHE A 148 -14.75 8.34 8.20
CA PHE A 148 -14.12 7.02 8.27
C PHE A 148 -13.42 6.79 9.61
N SER A 149 -13.09 5.53 9.89
CA SER A 149 -12.38 5.11 11.10
C SER A 149 -10.95 4.68 10.78
N ILE A 150 -10.03 4.85 11.74
CA ILE A 150 -8.66 4.36 11.63
C ILE A 150 -8.45 3.21 12.61
N TRP A 151 -8.34 1.99 12.11
CA TRP A 151 -7.96 0.83 12.90
C TRP A 151 -6.45 0.79 13.12
N SER A 152 -6.00 1.63 14.06
CA SER A 152 -4.72 1.60 14.75
C SER A 152 -4.57 2.89 15.57
N CYS A 153 -4.63 2.82 16.90
CA CYS A 153 -4.23 3.95 17.76
C CYS A 153 -2.70 3.97 18.06
N GLY A 154 -1.92 3.20 17.30
CA GLY A 154 -0.47 3.12 17.41
C GLY A 154 0.29 4.23 16.66
N ARG A 155 1.59 4.02 16.50
CA ARG A 155 2.50 4.93 15.80
C ARG A 155 2.04 5.22 14.37
N ASP A 156 1.65 4.20 13.62
CA ASP A 156 1.37 4.32 12.19
C ASP A 156 0.01 4.96 11.92
N GLY A 157 -1.04 4.55 12.61
CA GLY A 157 -2.35 5.21 12.48
C GLY A 157 -2.29 6.69 12.85
N LYS A 158 -1.55 7.05 13.91
CA LYS A 158 -1.34 8.47 14.27
C LYS A 158 -0.49 9.22 13.26
N GLU A 159 0.52 8.59 12.67
CA GLU A 159 1.36 9.22 11.65
C GLU A 159 0.61 9.38 10.32
N PHE A 160 -0.20 8.38 9.92
CA PHE A 160 -1.13 8.48 8.79
C PHE A 160 -2.08 9.68 8.99
N PHE A 161 -2.77 9.73 10.14
CA PHE A 161 -3.68 10.83 10.48
C PHE A 161 -3.01 12.19 10.32
N LYS A 162 -1.82 12.38 10.92
CA LYS A 162 -1.08 13.64 10.86
C LYS A 162 -0.58 14.01 9.46
N ASN A 163 -0.39 13.03 8.57
CA ASN A 163 0.09 13.26 7.20
C ASN A 163 -1.05 13.61 6.22
N THR A 164 -2.32 13.44 6.63
CA THR A 164 -3.48 13.92 5.87
C THR A 164 -3.74 15.41 6.09
N CYS A 165 -4.46 16.07 5.18
CA CYS A 165 -4.83 17.47 5.30
C CYS A 165 -5.88 17.71 6.40
N PRO A 166 -6.02 18.95 6.93
CA PRO A 166 -6.97 19.26 7.99
C PRO A 166 -8.41 18.84 7.70
N GLU A 167 -8.86 18.99 6.46
CA GLU A 167 -10.20 18.61 6.01
C GLU A 167 -10.42 17.10 6.15
N THR A 168 -9.44 16.30 5.74
CA THR A 168 -9.46 14.84 5.90
C THR A 168 -9.38 14.43 7.37
N GLN A 169 -8.56 15.10 8.17
CA GLN A 169 -8.45 14.83 9.61
C GLN A 169 -9.81 14.99 10.32
N GLN A 170 -10.63 15.96 9.93
CA GLN A 170 -11.98 16.16 10.48
C GLN A 170 -12.98 15.06 10.10
N LYS A 171 -12.72 14.29 9.03
CA LYS A 171 -13.57 13.15 8.64
C LYS A 171 -13.38 11.93 9.57
N VAL A 172 -12.31 11.89 10.36
CA VAL A 172 -11.98 10.74 11.21
C VAL A 172 -12.92 10.67 12.40
N VAL A 173 -13.66 9.57 12.50
CA VAL A 173 -14.65 9.33 13.56
C VAL A 173 -13.99 8.83 14.83
N CYS A 174 -13.09 7.85 14.71
CA CYS A 174 -12.39 7.26 15.83
C CYS A 174 -11.07 6.63 15.40
N PHE A 175 -10.18 6.46 16.37
CA PHE A 175 -9.18 5.41 16.31
C PHE A 175 -9.75 4.14 16.93
N ALA A 176 -9.29 2.99 16.46
CA ALA A 176 -9.60 1.70 17.06
C ALA A 176 -8.36 0.97 17.55
N ASP A 177 -8.49 0.29 18.68
CA ASP A 177 -7.44 -0.52 19.28
C ASP A 177 -8.04 -1.67 20.10
N VAL A 178 -7.24 -2.70 20.36
CA VAL A 178 -7.62 -3.84 21.23
C VAL A 178 -7.10 -3.66 22.65
N ASP A 179 -6.15 -2.74 22.84
CA ASP A 179 -5.52 -2.47 24.12
C ASP A 179 -6.49 -1.75 25.06
N PRO A 180 -6.96 -2.39 26.16
CA PRO A 180 -7.90 -1.78 27.09
C PRO A 180 -7.30 -0.55 27.80
N ALA A 181 -5.98 -0.40 27.84
CA ALA A 181 -5.35 0.80 28.39
C ALA A 181 -5.52 2.02 27.47
N LYS A 182 -5.90 1.84 26.20
CA LYS A 182 -6.16 2.93 25.25
C LYS A 182 -7.65 3.15 25.02
N VAL A 183 -8.44 2.08 24.98
CA VAL A 183 -9.89 2.14 24.73
C VAL A 183 -10.58 3.00 25.80
N GLY A 184 -11.55 3.82 25.37
CA GLY A 184 -12.28 4.76 26.23
C GLY A 184 -11.56 6.07 26.49
N LYS A 185 -10.38 6.29 25.90
CA LYS A 185 -9.65 7.57 25.92
C LYS A 185 -9.80 8.31 24.59
N ASP A 186 -9.33 9.55 24.56
CA ASP A 186 -9.22 10.32 23.33
C ASP A 186 -7.76 10.46 22.88
N TYR A 187 -7.55 10.43 21.57
CA TYR A 187 -6.38 11.04 20.96
C TYR A 187 -6.63 12.54 20.78
N PHE A 188 -5.83 13.36 21.46
CA PHE A 188 -5.88 14.81 21.29
C PHE A 188 -4.89 15.28 20.22
N HIS A 189 -5.42 15.80 19.12
CA HIS A 189 -4.63 16.40 18.05
C HIS A 189 -4.51 17.91 18.26
N VAL A 190 -3.37 18.33 18.82
CA VAL A 190 -3.09 19.73 19.19
C VAL A 190 -3.26 20.73 18.04
N PRO A 191 -2.74 20.51 16.81
CA PRO A 191 -2.86 21.50 15.73
C PRO A 191 -4.29 21.91 15.39
N LEU A 192 -5.25 20.99 15.45
CA LEU A 192 -6.67 21.27 15.18
C LEU A 192 -7.53 21.38 16.45
N GLN A 193 -6.93 21.24 17.63
CA GLN A 193 -7.66 21.09 18.89
C GLN A 193 -8.75 19.99 18.84
N LEU A 194 -8.50 18.95 18.03
CA LEU A 194 -9.48 17.89 17.76
C LEU A 194 -9.28 16.73 18.74
N ARG A 195 -10.37 16.26 19.36
CA ARG A 195 -10.40 15.02 20.14
C ARG A 195 -11.02 13.92 19.29
N VAL A 196 -10.24 12.87 19.05
CA VAL A 196 -10.68 11.69 18.30
C VAL A 196 -10.80 10.53 19.29
N PRO A 197 -11.99 9.97 19.53
CA PRO A 197 -12.18 8.90 20.50
C PRO A 197 -11.43 7.63 20.07
N ILE A 198 -11.01 6.85 21.07
CA ILE A 198 -10.38 5.54 20.89
C ILE A 198 -11.37 4.48 21.35
N VAL A 199 -11.94 3.74 20.39
CA VAL A 199 -12.93 2.70 20.64
C VAL A 199 -12.33 1.30 20.52
N HIS A 200 -13.02 0.28 21.03
CA HIS A 200 -12.61 -1.08 20.76
C HIS A 200 -12.86 -1.43 19.28
N VAL A 201 -12.01 -2.27 18.68
CA VAL A 201 -12.09 -2.64 17.26
C VAL A 201 -13.45 -3.20 16.83
N MET A 202 -14.18 -3.81 17.78
CA MET A 202 -15.51 -4.39 17.54
C MET A 202 -16.64 -3.35 17.43
N GLU A 203 -16.35 -2.09 17.74
CA GLU A 203 -17.28 -0.96 17.63
C GLU A 203 -17.06 -0.15 16.34
N VAL A 204 -16.02 -0.50 15.57
CA VAL A 204 -15.69 0.20 14.33
C VAL A 204 -16.73 -0.07 13.25
N VAL A 205 -17.27 1.00 12.70
CA VAL A 205 -18.19 1.00 11.55
C VAL A 205 -17.41 1.35 10.28
N PRO A 206 -17.62 0.63 9.15
CA PRO A 206 -17.08 1.04 7.86
C PRO A 206 -17.56 2.45 7.43
N PRO A 207 -16.77 3.21 6.66
CA PRO A 207 -15.50 2.78 6.10
C PRO A 207 -14.33 2.83 7.08
N VAL A 208 -13.39 1.89 6.95
CA VAL A 208 -12.22 1.76 7.86
C VAL A 208 -10.91 1.56 7.13
N ILE A 209 -9.86 2.27 7.58
CA ILE A 209 -8.48 2.03 7.16
C ILE A 209 -7.78 1.21 8.23
N ILE A 210 -7.18 0.10 7.83
CA ILE A 210 -6.51 -0.85 8.72
C ILE A 210 -5.00 -0.69 8.58
N LEU A 211 -4.35 -0.23 9.65
CA LEU A 211 -2.89 -0.05 9.74
C LEU A 211 -2.24 -1.03 10.74
N VAL A 212 -2.84 -2.20 10.90
CA VAL A 212 -2.32 -3.29 11.75
C VAL A 212 -1.69 -4.35 10.87
N ALA A 213 -0.40 -4.63 11.11
CA ALA A 213 0.34 -5.65 10.37
C ALA A 213 -0.32 -7.04 10.53
N SER A 214 -0.71 -7.64 9.41
CA SER A 214 -1.46 -8.91 9.33
C SER A 214 -0.62 -10.15 9.68
N ASN A 215 0.70 -10.00 9.69
CA ASN A 215 1.68 -11.07 9.80
C ASN A 215 2.38 -11.16 11.17
N ARG A 216 1.79 -10.54 12.18
CA ARG A 216 2.24 -10.61 13.58
C ARG A 216 1.28 -11.48 14.38
N ASP A 217 1.82 -12.22 15.32
CA ASP A 217 1.02 -12.94 16.32
C ASP A 217 0.50 -11.96 17.37
N ASN A 218 -0.51 -11.17 16.99
CA ASN A 218 -1.11 -10.11 17.80
C ASN A 218 -2.63 -10.23 17.87
N GLY A 219 -3.18 -11.40 17.49
CA GLY A 219 -4.62 -11.63 17.42
C GLY A 219 -5.35 -10.86 16.31
N PHE A 220 -4.65 -10.17 15.40
CA PHE A 220 -5.28 -9.38 14.35
C PHE A 220 -6.23 -10.22 13.49
N GLN A 221 -5.82 -11.40 13.05
CA GLN A 221 -6.64 -12.26 12.18
C GLN A 221 -7.96 -12.65 12.85
N GLU A 222 -7.92 -12.99 14.14
CA GLU A 222 -9.12 -13.32 14.92
C GLU A 222 -10.05 -12.11 15.03
N LYS A 223 -9.51 -10.92 15.36
CA LYS A 223 -10.30 -9.70 15.49
C LYS A 223 -10.85 -9.20 14.16
N PHE A 224 -10.07 -9.34 13.08
CA PHE A 224 -10.51 -9.01 11.74
C PHE A 224 -11.64 -9.95 11.29
N ALA A 225 -11.54 -11.26 11.55
CA ALA A 225 -12.62 -12.20 11.28
C ALA A 225 -13.90 -11.88 12.07
N GLN A 226 -13.78 -11.56 13.36
CA GLN A 226 -14.91 -11.12 14.20
C GLN A 226 -15.55 -9.83 13.67
N TRP A 227 -14.74 -8.86 13.25
CA TRP A 227 -15.23 -7.62 12.65
C TRP A 227 -15.91 -7.86 11.31
N ARG A 228 -15.33 -8.69 10.44
CA ARG A 228 -15.94 -9.12 9.17
C ARG A 228 -17.27 -9.83 9.37
N ALA A 229 -17.41 -10.64 10.42
CA ALA A 229 -18.68 -11.29 10.76
C ALA A 229 -19.79 -10.30 11.15
N LYS A 230 -19.45 -9.12 11.69
CA LYS A 230 -20.43 -8.04 11.95
C LYS A 230 -20.81 -7.28 10.68
N TRP A 231 -19.91 -7.21 9.71
CA TRP A 231 -20.05 -6.44 8.48
C TRP A 231 -19.86 -7.33 7.25
N PRO A 232 -20.68 -8.38 7.06
CA PRO A 232 -20.44 -9.39 6.02
C PRO A 232 -20.35 -8.78 4.61
N ASP A 233 -21.17 -7.77 4.34
CA ASP A 233 -21.26 -7.10 3.04
C ASP A 233 -20.15 -6.06 2.79
N ALA A 234 -19.33 -5.71 3.79
CA ALA A 234 -18.24 -4.76 3.59
C ALA A 234 -17.21 -5.31 2.60
N GLN A 235 -16.81 -4.50 1.62
CA GLN A 235 -15.92 -4.90 0.54
C GLN A 235 -14.53 -4.25 0.70
N GLU A 236 -13.47 -5.03 0.52
CA GLU A 236 -12.11 -4.46 0.44
C GLU A 236 -12.03 -3.56 -0.79
N GLY A 237 -11.38 -2.40 -0.66
CA GLY A 237 -11.31 -1.44 -1.75
C GLY A 237 -12.46 -0.42 -1.75
N VAL A 238 -13.55 -0.68 -1.02
CA VAL A 238 -14.73 0.19 -0.97
C VAL A 238 -15.03 0.62 0.46
N ASP A 239 -15.25 -0.35 1.34
CA ASP A 239 -15.64 -0.14 2.74
C ASP A 239 -14.46 -0.32 3.70
N TYR A 240 -13.43 -1.06 3.30
CA TYR A 240 -12.21 -1.13 4.08
C TYR A 240 -10.97 -1.24 3.21
N TRP A 241 -9.85 -0.77 3.75
CA TRP A 241 -8.55 -0.85 3.10
C TRP A 241 -7.48 -1.31 4.09
N HIS A 242 -6.67 -2.29 3.71
CA HIS A 242 -5.43 -2.59 4.40
C HIS A 242 -4.31 -1.69 3.86
N PHE A 243 -3.69 -0.91 4.73
CA PHE A 243 -2.70 0.13 4.38
C PHE A 243 -1.27 -0.20 4.85
N CYS A 244 -1.05 -1.40 5.39
CA CYS A 244 0.20 -1.82 6.02
C CYS A 244 0.68 -3.19 5.59
#